data_AF-X1FUA0-F1
#
_entry.id   AF-X1FUA0-F1
#
_cell.length_a   1.000
_cell.length_b   1.000
_cell.length_c   1.000
_cell.angle_alpha   90.00
_cell.angle_beta   90.00
_cell.angle_gamma   90.00
#
_symmetry.space_group_name_H-M   'P 1'
#
loop_
_entity.id
_entity.type
_entity.pdbx_description
1 polymer ?
#
loop_
_entity_poly.entity_id
_entity_poly.type
_entity_poly.pdbx_seq_one_letter_code
_entity_poly.pdbx_strand_id
1 'polypeptide(L)' 'MKVLVVNSGSSSIKYQLFDMTDESVLAKGLVERIGIPDSIINHYPSDKEPDQHLRNEFP' A
#
# COMPACT_ATOMS: atom_id res chain seq x y z
N MET A 1 -6.21 13.48 -12.63
CA MET A 1 -7.31 12.53 -12.26
C MET A 1 -6.74 11.58 -11.23
N LYS A 2 -7.46 11.25 -10.14
CA LYS A 2 -6.92 10.34 -9.11
C LYS A 2 -7.42 8.92 -9.31
N VAL A 3 -6.50 7.94 -9.34
CA VAL A 3 -6.81 6.52 -9.53
C VAL A 3 -6.27 5.72 -8.36
N LEU A 4 -7.15 4.97 -7.68
CA LEU A 4 -6.78 4.03 -6.63
C LEU A 4 -6.71 2.62 -7.20
N VAL A 5 -5.51 2.06 -7.20
CA VAL A 5 -5.28 0.66 -7.58
C VAL A 5 -5.27 -0.19 -6.33
N VAL A 6 -6.02 -1.30 -6.35
CA VAL A 6 -6.16 -2.23 -5.23
C VAL A 6 -5.89 -3.64 -5.70
N ASN A 7 -5.01 -4.33 -4.98
CA ASN A 7 -4.87 -5.79 -5.02
C ASN A 7 -5.38 -6.33 -3.67
N SER A 8 -6.42 -7.16 -3.72
CA SER A 8 -7.06 -7.72 -2.53
C SER A 8 -6.85 -9.23 -2.48
N GLY A 9 -6.24 -9.70 -1.40
CA GLY A 9 -6.34 -11.08 -0.94
C GLY A 9 -7.56 -11.25 -0.01
N SER A 10 -7.78 -12.47 0.48
CA SER A 10 -8.85 -12.77 1.45
C SER A 10 -8.62 -12.14 2.82
N SER A 11 -7.36 -11.89 3.19
CA SER A 11 -6.96 -11.31 4.48
C SER A 11 -5.97 -10.15 4.35
N SER A 12 -5.75 -9.64 3.14
CA SER A 12 -4.82 -8.54 2.88
C SER A 12 -5.29 -7.61 1.76
N ILE A 13 -4.85 -6.35 1.82
CA ILE A 13 -5.08 -5.34 0.78
C ILE A 13 -3.79 -4.57 0.54
N LYS A 14 -3.25 -4.62 -0.68
CA LYS A 14 -2.18 -3.74 -1.16
C LYS A 14 -2.78 -2.66 -2.05
N TYR A 15 -2.46 -1.40 -1.80
CA TYR A 15 -3.03 -0.29 -2.55
C TYR A 15 -1.99 0.76 -2.94
N GLN A 16 -2.27 1.46 -4.04
CA GLN A 16 -1.53 2.63 -4.50
C GLN A 16 -2.51 3.68 -5.04
N LEU A 17 -2.30 4.94 -4.66
CA LEU A 17 -3.06 6.08 -5.17
C LEU A 17 -2.18 6.85 -6.15
N PHE A 18 -2.63 6.96 -7.39
CA PHE A 18 -1.95 7.67 -8.46
C PHE A 18 -2.61 9.03 -8.74
N ASP A 19 -1.80 10.03 -9.08
CA ASP A 19 -2.24 11.16 -9.89
C ASP A 19 -1.92 10.86 -11.35
N MET A 20 -2.94 10.61 -12.16
CA MET A 20 -2.78 10.31 -13.59
C MET A 20 -2.52 11.57 -14.45
N THR A 21 -2.32 12.72 -13.82
CA THR A 21 -1.88 13.94 -14.54
C THR A 21 -0.40 13.82 -14.90
N ASP A 22 0.40 13.18 -14.05
CA ASP A 22 1.85 12.96 -14.21
C ASP A 22 2.31 11.54 -13.82
N GLU A 23 1.36 10.63 -13.59
CA GLU A 23 1.57 9.24 -13.16
C GLU A 23 2.29 9.09 -11.80
N SER A 24 2.31 10.16 -10.99
CA SER A 24 2.92 10.12 -9.67
C SER A 24 2.14 9.25 -8.69
N VAL A 25 2.86 8.56 -7.79
CA VAL A 25 2.26 7.82 -6.68
C VAL A 25 2.14 8.75 -5.48
N LEU A 26 0.90 9.12 -5.14
CA LEU A 26 0.60 10.00 -4.02
C LEU A 26 0.68 9.26 -2.67
N ALA A 27 0.34 7.97 -2.67
CA ALA A 27 0.42 7.12 -1.48
C ALA A 27 0.42 5.65 -1.86
N LYS A 28 0.93 4.82 -0.96
CA LYS A 28 0.78 3.36 -1.02
C LYS A 28 0.61 2.78 0.37
N GLY A 29 0.07 1.58 0.43
CA GLY A 29 0.00 0.87 1.69
C GLY A 29 -0.33 -0.59 1.56
N LEU A 30 -0.22 -1.26 2.70
CA LEU A 30 -0.49 -2.66 2.88
C LEU A 30 -1.29 -2.84 4.18
N VAL A 31 -2.44 -3.50 4.06
CA VAL A 31 -3.26 -3.95 5.18
C VAL A 31 -3.14 -5.46 5.24
N GLU A 32 -2.85 -5.99 6.42
CA GLU A 32 -2.64 -7.43 6.62
C GLU A 32 -3.42 -7.94 7.82
N ARG A 33 -3.59 -9.26 7.85
CA ARG A 33 -4.26 -9.96 8.96
C ARG A 33 -5.69 -9.45 9.18
N ILE A 34 -6.38 -9.10 8.09
CA ILE A 34 -7.78 -8.67 8.13
C ILE A 34 -8.63 -9.83 8.64
N GLY A 35 -9.44 -9.57 9.67
CA GLY A 35 -10.33 -10.56 10.27
C GLY A 35 -9.69 -11.47 11.33
N ILE A 36 -8.41 -11.25 11.67
CA ILE A 36 -7.74 -11.93 12.79
C ILE A 36 -7.07 -10.90 13.72
N PRO A 37 -6.73 -11.26 14.98
CA PRO A 37 -6.04 -10.35 15.90
C PRO A 37 -4.76 -9.77 15.32
N ASP A 38 -4.34 -8.63 15.86
CA ASP A 38 -3.15 -7.87 15.44
C ASP A 38 -3.13 -7.55 13.93
N SER A 39 -4.25 -7.06 13.40
CA SER A 39 -4.28 -6.46 12.06
C SER A 39 -3.30 -5.29 11.97
N ILE A 40 -2.55 -5.21 10.88
CA ILE A 40 -1.51 -4.20 10.68
C ILE A 40 -1.86 -3.36 9.45
N ILE A 41 -1.64 -2.04 9.57
CA ILE A 41 -1.76 -1.09 8.46
C ILE A 41 -0.42 -0.39 8.30
N ASN A 42 0.24 -0.62 7.18
CA ASN A 42 1.43 0.10 6.75
C ASN A 42 1.02 1.13 5.69
N HIS A 43 1.17 2.41 6.00
CA HIS A 43 0.82 3.52 5.09
C HIS A 43 2.04 4.41 4.83
N TYR A 44 2.27 4.70 3.55
CA TYR A 44 3.40 5.48 3.08
C TYR A 44 2.91 6.58 2.13
N PRO A 45 2.97 7.86 2.54
CA PRO A 45 2.80 9.00 1.64
C PRO A 45 3.91 9.04 0.58
N SER A 46 3.68 9.74 -0.53
CA SER A 46 4.58 9.86 -1.71
C SER A 46 6.06 10.03 -1.38
N ASP A 47 6.38 10.75 -0.30
CA ASP A 47 7.73 11.22 0.00
C ASP A 47 8.50 10.28 0.94
N LYS A 48 7.91 9.13 1.28
CA LYS A 48 8.56 8.08 2.07
C LYS A 48 8.55 6.79 1.26
N GLU A 49 9.64 6.52 0.54
CA GLU A 49 9.88 5.14 0.14
C GLU A 49 9.96 4.28 1.43
N PRO A 50 9.22 3.17 1.52
CA PRO A 50 9.54 2.13 2.47
C PRO A 50 10.99 1.75 2.19
N ASP A 51 11.79 1.73 3.24
CA ASP A 51 13.14 1.17 3.20
C ASP A 51 13.15 -0.09 2.34
N GLN A 52 14.15 -0.25 1.46
CA GLN A 52 14.25 -1.44 0.60
C GLN A 52 14.23 -2.75 1.40
N HIS A 53 14.60 -2.73 2.68
CA HIS A 53 14.40 -3.87 3.58
C HIS A 53 12.93 -4.27 3.74
N LEU A 54 12.00 -3.31 3.79
CA LEU A 54 10.56 -3.57 3.90
C LEU A 54 9.96 -4.13 2.60
N ARG A 55 10.59 -3.93 1.43
CA ARG A 55 10.10 -4.52 0.17
C ARG A 55 10.25 -6.05 0.12
N ASN A 56 11.17 -6.61 0.91
CA ASN A 56 11.46 -8.04 0.96
C ASN A 56 10.92 -8.73 2.23
N GLU A 57 10.56 -7.95 3.26
CA GLU A 57 9.94 -8.48 4.49
C GLU A 57 8.41 -8.55 4.42
N PHE A 58 7.79 -7.90 3.43
CA PHE A 58 6.40 -8.11 3.09
C PHE A 58 6.33 -8.96 1.81
N PRO A 59 5.86 -10.22 1.88
CA PRO A 59 5.73 -11.10 0.72
C PRO A 59 4.79 -10.53 -0.36
#